data_AF-A0A7C6SPK3-F1
#
_entry.id   AF-A0A7C6SPK3-F1
#
_cell.length_a   1.000
_cell.length_b   1.000
_cell.length_c   1.000
_cell.angle_alpha   90.00
_cell.angle_beta   90.00
_cell.angle_gamma   90.00
#
_symmetry.space_group_name_H-M   'P 1'
#
loop_
_entity.id
_entity.type
_entity.pdbx_description
1 polymer ?
#
loop_
_entity_poly.entity_id
_entity_poly.type
_entity_poly.pdbx_seq_one_letter_code
_entity_poly.pdbx_strand_id
1 'polypeptide(L)'
;MSTYETIVAYLMETYRPDAMIVYGSFADGSANEHSDFDALLMADSEKTHDSAVMDGIVLDVFIYPPKVFQGEYNPADFVQVYDGNILLDKSGLAKALKDRVLAFIENTPTKTEDEILQQIAWCKKMLARTSRGDAEGYYRWHWLLLDSLEIYMDAKRLYYHGPKKALRAMAQMDAEAYQIYSQALKEFTQETLSQWVACLEGVSLAYTNAKK
;
A
#
# COMPACT_ATOMS: atom_id res chain seq x y z
N MET A 1 30.28 -8.24 1.18
CA MET A 1 28.88 -8.61 1.41
C MET A 1 28.10 -7.30 1.44
N SER A 2 27.04 -7.18 0.65
CA SER A 2 26.16 -6.01 0.70
C SER A 2 25.42 -5.98 2.04
N THR A 3 24.88 -4.82 2.42
CA THR A 3 24.07 -4.72 3.65
C THR A 3 22.86 -5.65 3.60
N TYR A 4 22.22 -5.77 2.43
CA TYR A 4 21.14 -6.73 2.19
C TYR A 4 21.59 -8.18 2.47
N GLU A 5 22.72 -8.61 1.93
CA GLU A 5 23.27 -9.96 2.16
C GLU A 5 23.62 -10.18 3.64
N THR A 6 24.09 -9.14 4.33
CA THR A 6 24.46 -9.19 5.75
C THR A 6 23.22 -9.37 6.63
N ILE A 7 22.14 -8.63 6.35
CA ILE A 7 20.86 -8.77 7.05
C ILE A 7 20.28 -10.16 6.80
N VAL A 8 20.24 -10.61 5.55
CA VAL A 8 19.73 -11.95 5.21
C VAL A 8 20.55 -13.04 5.91
N ALA A 9 21.88 -12.94 5.93
CA ALA A 9 22.74 -13.88 6.64
C ALA A 9 22.44 -13.91 8.15
N TYR A 10 22.32 -12.74 8.79
CA TYR A 10 21.94 -12.64 10.20
C TYR A 10 20.60 -13.30 10.49
N LEU A 11 19.58 -13.04 9.67
CA LEU A 11 18.25 -13.63 9.83
C LEU A 11 18.28 -15.16 9.67
N MET A 12 19.07 -15.66 8.72
CA MET A 12 19.26 -17.10 8.50
C MET A 12 19.98 -17.78 9.67
N GLU A 13 21.00 -17.14 10.24
CA GLU A 13 21.77 -17.69 11.37
C GLU A 13 20.98 -17.65 12.67
N THR A 14 20.28 -16.54 12.92
CA THR A 14 19.56 -16.27 14.18
C THR A 14 18.29 -17.10 14.28
N TYR A 15 17.47 -17.11 13.23
CA TYR A 15 16.15 -17.75 13.28
C TYR A 15 16.10 -19.12 12.62
N ARG A 16 17.09 -19.46 11.78
CA ARG A 16 17.12 -20.71 11.00
C ARG A 16 15.77 -21.02 10.35
N PRO A 17 15.18 -20.06 9.61
CA PRO A 17 13.81 -20.14 9.15
C PRO A 17 13.57 -21.32 8.21
N ASP A 18 12.33 -21.76 8.14
CA ASP A 18 11.81 -22.66 7.10
C ASP A 18 11.26 -21.91 5.90
N ALA A 19 10.83 -20.66 6.10
CA ALA A 19 10.46 -19.76 5.03
C ALA A 19 10.83 -18.31 5.34
N MET A 20 11.13 -17.54 4.29
CA MET A 20 11.44 -16.12 4.37
C MET A 20 10.82 -15.40 3.17
N ILE A 21 9.99 -14.41 3.44
CA ILE A 21 9.42 -13.50 2.45
C ILE A 21 9.92 -12.09 2.77
N VAL A 22 10.70 -11.49 1.88
CA VAL A 22 11.12 -10.09 1.99
C VAL A 22 10.14 -9.26 1.18
N TYR A 23 9.61 -8.18 1.75
CA TYR A 23 8.67 -7.28 1.09
C TYR A 23 9.13 -5.83 1.26
N GLY A 24 8.25 -4.89 0.92
CA GLY A 24 8.56 -3.47 1.04
C GLY A 24 9.68 -3.01 0.10
N SER A 25 10.40 -2.00 0.54
CA SER A 25 11.28 -1.20 -0.33
C SER A 25 12.55 -1.95 -0.80
N PHE A 26 13.06 -2.87 0.03
CA PHE A 26 14.20 -3.72 -0.33
C PHE A 26 13.80 -4.81 -1.33
N ALA A 27 12.55 -5.27 -1.30
CA ALA A 27 12.06 -6.25 -2.25
C ALA A 27 11.77 -5.65 -3.64
N ASP A 28 11.24 -4.42 -3.69
CA ASP A 28 10.83 -3.77 -4.93
C ASP A 28 11.90 -2.85 -5.55
N GLY A 29 13.07 -2.75 -4.91
CA GLY A 29 14.21 -1.95 -5.37
C GLY A 29 14.06 -0.43 -5.14
N SER A 30 13.09 0.00 -4.32
CA SER A 30 12.86 1.42 -4.00
C SER A 30 13.39 1.87 -2.65
N ALA A 31 14.26 1.08 -2.02
CA ALA A 31 14.89 1.42 -0.74
C ALA A 31 15.74 2.70 -0.84
N ASN A 32 15.71 3.49 0.23
CA ASN A 32 16.48 4.73 0.44
C ASN A 32 17.00 4.79 1.89
N GLU A 33 17.64 5.90 2.29
CA GLU A 33 18.21 6.04 3.65
C GLU A 33 17.19 5.99 4.82
N HIS A 34 15.90 6.05 4.52
CA HIS A 34 14.80 6.00 5.51
C HIS A 34 13.99 4.71 5.40
N SER A 35 14.52 3.71 4.70
CA SER A 35 13.85 2.44 4.49
C SER A 35 14.22 1.41 5.55
N ASP A 36 13.21 0.76 6.10
CA ASP A 36 13.36 -0.41 6.94
C ASP A 36 13.53 -1.66 6.08
N PHE A 37 14.14 -2.71 6.64
CA PHE A 37 14.18 -4.03 6.01
C PHE A 37 12.95 -4.83 6.43
N ASP A 38 11.96 -4.90 5.55
CA ASP A 38 10.70 -5.57 5.83
C ASP A 38 10.75 -7.07 5.47
N ALA A 39 10.46 -7.95 6.43
CA ALA A 39 10.35 -9.38 6.15
C ALA A 39 9.34 -10.12 7.04
N LEU A 40 8.94 -11.30 6.57
CA LEU A 40 8.18 -12.28 7.33
C LEU A 40 8.93 -13.60 7.27
N LEU A 41 9.22 -14.16 8.45
CA LEU A 41 9.86 -15.46 8.61
C LEU A 41 8.89 -16.46 9.21
N MET A 42 9.04 -17.71 8.78
CA MET A 42 8.46 -18.85 9.44
C MET A 42 9.59 -19.65 10.08
N ALA A 43 9.62 -19.73 11.40
CA ALA A 43 10.70 -20.38 12.16
C ALA A 43 10.15 -21.03 13.43
N ASP A 44 10.83 -22.05 13.95
CA ASP A 44 10.46 -22.72 15.19
C ASP A 44 10.71 -21.82 16.41
N SER A 45 9.76 -20.91 16.65
CA SER A 45 9.81 -19.87 17.66
C SER A 45 8.40 -19.38 17.99
N GLU A 46 8.24 -18.72 19.13
CA GLU A 46 7.02 -17.97 19.40
C GLU A 46 6.89 -16.75 18.47
N LYS A 47 5.66 -16.26 18.28
CA LYS A 47 5.45 -15.04 17.49
C LYS A 47 6.25 -13.90 18.09
N THR A 48 7.15 -13.31 17.31
CA THR A 48 8.01 -12.20 17.74
C THR A 48 8.26 -11.21 16.61
N HIS A 49 8.86 -10.09 16.94
CA HIS A 49 9.25 -9.03 16.03
C HIS A 49 10.71 -8.66 16.27
N ASP A 50 11.53 -8.69 15.23
CA ASP A 50 12.91 -8.22 15.28
C ASP A 50 12.96 -6.79 14.76
N SER A 51 13.42 -5.89 15.64
CA SER A 51 13.60 -4.45 15.43
C SER A 51 15.05 -4.01 15.63
N ALA A 52 15.99 -4.95 15.51
CA ALA A 52 17.41 -4.65 15.55
C ALA A 52 17.81 -3.64 14.47
N VAL A 53 18.93 -2.95 14.70
CA VAL A 53 19.51 -2.02 13.73
C VAL A 53 20.82 -2.61 13.21
N MET A 54 20.91 -2.79 11.90
CA MET A 54 22.08 -3.35 11.20
C MET A 54 22.55 -2.36 10.15
N ASP A 55 23.79 -1.89 10.26
CA ASP A 55 24.37 -0.89 9.34
C ASP A 55 23.46 0.35 9.14
N GLY A 56 22.76 0.78 10.20
CA GLY A 56 21.85 1.91 10.17
C GLY A 56 20.46 1.63 9.61
N ILE A 57 20.18 0.40 9.16
CA ILE A 57 18.85 -0.04 8.72
C ILE A 57 18.14 -0.71 9.89
N VAL A 58 16.91 -0.27 10.16
CA VAL A 58 16.03 -0.91 11.13
C VAL A 58 15.40 -2.15 10.48
N LEU A 59 15.36 -3.26 11.19
CA LEU A 59 14.60 -4.43 10.78
C LEU A 59 13.10 -4.21 11.13
N ASP A 60 12.21 -4.45 10.17
CA ASP A 60 10.77 -4.61 10.43
C ASP A 60 10.38 -6.05 10.10
N VAL A 61 10.81 -6.96 10.97
CA VAL A 61 10.85 -8.38 10.66
C VAL A 61 9.93 -9.15 11.60
N PHE A 62 8.84 -9.70 11.05
CA PHE A 62 7.90 -10.51 11.83
C PHE A 62 8.23 -11.99 11.71
N ILE A 63 8.34 -12.67 12.85
CA ILE A 63 8.63 -14.11 12.92
C ILE A 63 7.41 -14.82 13.48
N TYR A 64 6.98 -15.87 12.77
CA TYR A 64 5.82 -16.69 13.12
C TYR A 64 6.19 -18.18 13.18
N PRO A 65 5.63 -18.95 14.13
CA PRO A 65 5.73 -20.40 14.05
C PRO A 65 4.95 -20.93 12.84
N PRO A 66 5.48 -21.94 12.09
CA PRO A 66 4.80 -22.50 10.92
C PRO A 66 3.35 -22.95 11.16
N LYS A 67 3.04 -23.38 12.40
CA LYS A 67 1.69 -23.78 12.82
C LYS A 67 0.61 -22.70 12.58
N VAL A 68 0.99 -21.42 12.56
CA VAL A 68 0.07 -20.30 12.28
C VAL A 68 -0.51 -20.43 10.86
N PHE A 69 0.33 -20.77 9.89
CA PHE A 69 -0.06 -20.83 8.49
C PHE A 69 -0.60 -22.19 8.05
N GLN A 70 -0.45 -23.20 8.91
CA GLN A 70 -1.09 -24.51 8.74
C GLN A 70 -2.55 -24.51 9.25
N GLY A 71 -2.89 -23.59 10.15
CA GLY A 71 -4.24 -23.41 10.69
C GLY A 71 -5.09 -22.41 9.92
N GLU A 72 -6.22 -22.03 10.52
CA GLU A 72 -7.04 -20.91 10.04
C GLU A 72 -6.42 -19.58 10.45
N TYR A 73 -6.35 -18.66 9.50
CA TYR A 73 -5.93 -17.28 9.70
C TYR A 73 -6.63 -16.38 8.67
N ASN A 74 -6.74 -15.10 9.00
CA ASN A 74 -7.29 -14.09 8.11
C ASN A 74 -6.19 -13.60 7.14
N PRO A 75 -6.32 -13.79 5.81
CA PRO A 75 -5.33 -13.27 4.86
C PRO A 75 -5.13 -11.76 4.92
N ALA A 76 -6.14 -11.01 5.40
CA ALA A 76 -6.05 -9.56 5.57
C ALA A 76 -4.90 -9.13 6.49
N ASP A 77 -4.55 -9.96 7.48
CA ASP A 77 -3.49 -9.67 8.45
C ASP A 77 -2.07 -9.79 7.85
N PHE A 78 -1.98 -10.28 6.61
CA PHE A 78 -0.72 -10.57 5.91
C PHE A 78 -0.66 -9.95 4.52
N VAL A 79 -1.52 -8.99 4.20
CA VAL A 79 -1.60 -8.38 2.86
C VAL A 79 -0.26 -7.87 2.36
N GLN A 80 0.64 -7.43 3.24
CA GLN A 80 1.98 -6.92 2.89
C GLN A 80 2.84 -7.91 2.09
N VAL A 81 2.58 -9.21 2.15
CA VAL A 81 3.37 -10.23 1.42
C VAL A 81 2.97 -10.38 -0.05
N TYR A 82 1.89 -9.74 -0.51
CA TYR A 82 1.31 -9.99 -1.84
C TYR A 82 2.30 -9.79 -3.00
N ASP A 83 3.21 -8.83 -2.87
CA ASP A 83 4.30 -8.55 -3.81
C ASP A 83 5.69 -8.85 -3.24
N GLY A 84 5.76 -9.53 -2.10
CA GLY A 84 7.03 -9.93 -1.48
C GLY A 84 7.79 -10.99 -2.28
N ASN A 85 9.11 -10.93 -2.22
CA ASN A 85 10.01 -11.93 -2.79
C ASN A 85 10.23 -13.07 -1.80
N ILE A 86 9.90 -14.29 -2.20
CA ILE A 86 10.18 -15.50 -1.42
C ILE A 86 11.66 -15.85 -1.61
N LEU A 87 12.46 -15.70 -0.57
CA LEU A 87 13.89 -16.06 -0.60
C LEU A 87 14.15 -17.49 -0.15
N LEU A 88 13.26 -18.03 0.69
CA LEU A 88 13.32 -19.39 1.20
C LEU A 88 11.91 -19.92 1.39
N ASP A 89 11.67 -21.17 1.00
CA ASP A 89 10.42 -21.88 1.27
C ASP A 89 10.64 -23.39 1.25
N LYS A 90 11.03 -23.97 2.38
CA LYS A 90 11.35 -25.41 2.47
C LYS A 90 10.13 -26.31 2.34
N SER A 91 8.95 -25.84 2.76
CA SER A 91 7.73 -26.64 2.89
C SER A 91 6.57 -26.19 1.98
N GLY A 92 6.74 -25.08 1.25
CA GLY A 92 5.69 -24.50 0.41
C GLY A 92 4.74 -23.57 1.16
N LEU A 93 4.96 -23.33 2.46
CA LEU A 93 4.09 -22.49 3.29
C LEU A 93 4.19 -21.01 2.89
N ALA A 94 5.37 -20.53 2.48
CA ALA A 94 5.54 -19.14 2.06
C ALA A 94 4.71 -18.86 0.79
N LYS A 95 4.81 -19.76 -0.19
CA LYS A 95 4.01 -19.69 -1.41
C LYS A 95 2.52 -19.80 -1.11
N ALA A 96 2.10 -20.76 -0.28
CA ALA A 96 0.70 -20.93 0.08
C ALA A 96 0.11 -19.69 0.78
N LEU A 97 0.87 -19.06 1.68
CA LEU A 97 0.49 -17.79 2.30
C LEU A 97 0.27 -16.70 1.25
N LYS A 98 1.26 -16.50 0.36
CA LYS A 98 1.20 -15.49 -0.69
C LYS A 98 0.02 -15.71 -1.64
N ASP A 99 -0.21 -16.95 -2.07
CA ASP A 99 -1.34 -17.32 -2.94
C ASP A 99 -2.68 -17.01 -2.28
N ARG A 100 -2.84 -17.32 -0.97
CA ARG A 100 -4.07 -17.00 -0.22
C ARG A 100 -4.29 -15.49 -0.07
N VAL A 101 -3.22 -14.72 0.12
CA VAL A 101 -3.29 -13.25 0.17
C VAL A 101 -3.69 -12.67 -1.19
N LEU A 102 -3.10 -13.16 -2.28
CA LEU A 102 -3.47 -12.74 -3.64
C LEU A 102 -4.93 -13.06 -3.96
N ALA A 103 -5.38 -14.28 -3.61
CA ALA A 103 -6.78 -14.66 -3.77
C ALA A 103 -7.72 -13.78 -2.93
N PHE A 104 -7.33 -13.42 -1.71
CA PHE A 104 -8.11 -12.48 -0.88
C PHE A 104 -8.23 -11.09 -1.53
N ILE A 105 -7.14 -10.56 -2.06
CA ILE A 105 -7.12 -9.27 -2.76
C ILE A 105 -8.02 -9.33 -4.01
N GLU A 106 -7.88 -10.38 -4.84
CA GLU A 106 -8.67 -10.56 -6.06
C GLU A 106 -10.17 -10.69 -5.77
N ASN A 107 -10.53 -11.33 -4.66
CA ASN A 107 -11.93 -11.50 -4.24
C ASN A 107 -12.45 -10.37 -3.34
N THR A 108 -11.64 -9.33 -3.07
CA THR A 108 -12.11 -8.19 -2.29
C THR A 108 -13.18 -7.44 -3.10
N PRO A 109 -14.40 -7.22 -2.56
CA PRO A 109 -15.45 -6.53 -3.28
C PRO A 109 -15.01 -5.14 -3.73
N THR A 110 -15.22 -4.85 -5.01
CA THR A 110 -15.01 -3.50 -5.55
C THR A 110 -16.25 -2.65 -5.32
N LYS A 111 -16.06 -1.36 -5.01
CA LYS A 111 -17.16 -0.40 -4.86
C LYS A 111 -17.97 -0.32 -6.15
N THR A 112 -19.28 -0.24 -6.05
CA THR A 112 -20.17 -0.02 -7.20
C THR A 112 -19.95 1.35 -7.84
N GLU A 113 -20.45 1.54 -9.06
CA GLU A 113 -20.37 2.85 -9.73
C GLU A 113 -21.09 3.95 -8.94
N ASP A 114 -22.25 3.64 -8.36
CA ASP A 114 -23.01 4.58 -7.52
C ASP A 114 -22.24 4.97 -6.25
N GLU A 115 -21.56 4.00 -5.61
CA GLU A 115 -20.72 4.28 -4.44
C GLU A 115 -19.54 5.20 -4.80
N ILE A 116 -18.88 4.95 -5.94
CA ILE A 116 -17.78 5.81 -6.43
C ILE A 116 -18.30 7.22 -6.74
N LEU A 117 -19.43 7.35 -7.42
CA LEU A 117 -20.05 8.65 -7.71
C LEU A 117 -20.41 9.42 -6.43
N GLN A 118 -20.92 8.73 -5.40
CA GLN A 118 -21.21 9.33 -4.10
C GLN A 118 -19.93 9.82 -3.40
N GLN A 119 -18.84 9.06 -3.49
CA GLN A 119 -17.54 9.45 -2.91
C GLN A 119 -16.93 10.65 -3.63
N ILE A 120 -17.02 10.72 -4.96
CA ILE A 120 -16.59 11.90 -5.73
C ILE A 120 -17.45 13.12 -5.39
N ALA A 121 -18.77 12.95 -5.25
CA ALA A 121 -19.65 14.02 -4.80
C ALA A 121 -19.33 14.49 -3.38
N TRP A 122 -18.86 13.58 -2.50
CA TRP A 122 -18.32 13.95 -1.19
C TRP A 122 -17.03 14.77 -1.31
N CYS A 123 -16.10 14.41 -2.20
CA CYS A 123 -14.88 15.19 -2.46
C CYS A 123 -15.21 16.64 -2.83
N LYS A 124 -16.21 16.86 -3.67
CA LYS A 124 -16.70 18.20 -4.04
C LYS A 124 -17.25 19.00 -2.86
N LYS A 125 -18.00 18.34 -1.98
CA LYS A 125 -18.49 18.96 -0.73
C LYS A 125 -17.33 19.30 0.21
N MET A 126 -16.32 18.44 0.28
CA MET A 126 -15.13 18.66 1.10
C MET A 126 -14.30 19.84 0.60
N LEU A 127 -14.13 19.99 -0.72
CA LEU A 127 -13.48 21.16 -1.32
C LEU A 127 -14.10 22.46 -0.82
N ALA A 128 -15.43 22.62 -0.90
CA ALA A 128 -16.11 23.82 -0.42
C ALA A 128 -15.91 24.07 1.09
N ARG A 129 -15.75 23.00 1.88
CA ARG A 129 -15.52 23.09 3.31
C ARG A 129 -14.08 23.50 3.67
N THR A 130 -13.13 23.35 2.75
CA THR A 130 -11.74 23.78 2.96
C THR A 130 -11.59 25.30 2.92
N SER A 131 -12.52 26.02 2.29
CA SER A 131 -12.45 27.48 2.08
C SER A 131 -12.64 28.32 3.35
N ARG A 132 -12.90 27.69 4.50
CA ARG A 132 -13.11 28.37 5.79
C ARG A 132 -11.87 29.08 6.32
N GLY A 133 -10.67 28.63 5.94
CA GLY A 133 -9.40 29.22 6.39
C GLY A 133 -9.13 29.09 7.89
N ASP A 134 -9.89 28.24 8.59
CA ASP A 134 -9.71 27.89 10.00
C ASP A 134 -9.09 26.49 10.14
N ALA A 135 -8.76 26.09 11.37
CA ALA A 135 -8.15 24.79 11.65
C ALA A 135 -9.00 23.61 11.12
N GLU A 136 -10.32 23.74 11.18
CA GLU A 136 -11.25 22.74 10.62
C GLU A 136 -11.16 22.68 9.08
N GLY A 137 -11.09 23.84 8.40
CA GLY A 137 -10.88 23.94 6.97
C GLY A 137 -9.57 23.28 6.52
N TYR A 138 -8.47 23.55 7.23
CA TYR A 138 -7.18 22.90 6.98
C TYR A 138 -7.20 21.41 7.28
N TYR A 139 -7.85 20.97 8.36
CA TYR A 139 -8.02 19.54 8.64
C TYR A 139 -8.77 18.84 7.49
N ARG A 140 -9.87 19.44 7.02
CA ARG A 140 -10.64 18.91 5.89
C ARG A 140 -9.87 18.90 4.58
N TRP A 141 -8.93 19.81 4.39
CA TRP A 141 -8.02 19.79 3.24
C TRP A 141 -7.20 18.50 3.20
N HIS A 142 -6.51 18.21 4.30
CA HIS A 142 -5.68 17.02 4.39
C HIS A 142 -6.52 15.75 4.30
N TRP A 143 -7.70 15.75 4.93
CA TRP A 143 -8.66 14.65 4.83
C TRP A 143 -9.11 14.41 3.39
N LEU A 144 -9.50 15.47 2.67
CA LEU A 144 -9.86 15.36 1.26
C LEU A 144 -8.72 14.73 0.45
N LEU A 145 -7.48 15.23 0.59
CA LEU A 145 -6.34 14.70 -0.15
C LEU A 145 -6.02 13.24 0.22
N LEU A 146 -6.19 12.85 1.49
CA LEU A 146 -5.97 11.47 1.95
C LEU A 146 -6.97 10.49 1.32
N ASP A 147 -8.26 10.73 1.51
CA ASP A 147 -9.32 9.80 1.06
C ASP A 147 -9.43 9.78 -0.47
N SER A 148 -9.22 10.94 -1.12
CA SER A 148 -9.37 11.05 -2.58
C SER A 148 -8.38 10.21 -3.38
N LEU A 149 -7.23 9.84 -2.81
CA LEU A 149 -6.29 8.93 -3.46
C LEU A 149 -6.86 7.52 -3.56
N GLU A 150 -7.49 7.00 -2.50
CA GLU A 150 -8.18 5.70 -2.54
C GLU A 150 -9.37 5.76 -3.51
N ILE A 151 -10.17 6.83 -3.45
CA ILE A 151 -11.32 7.04 -4.35
C ILE A 151 -10.89 7.04 -5.82
N TYR A 152 -9.74 7.62 -6.14
CA TYR A 152 -9.18 7.55 -7.50
C TYR A 152 -8.89 6.09 -7.91
N MET A 153 -8.29 5.30 -7.03
CA MET A 153 -7.98 3.89 -7.34
C MET A 153 -9.26 3.06 -7.52
N ASP A 154 -10.28 3.31 -6.71
CA ASP A 154 -11.60 2.70 -6.88
C ASP A 154 -12.23 3.06 -8.23
N ALA A 155 -12.14 4.34 -8.62
CA ALA A 155 -12.63 4.81 -9.92
C ALA A 155 -11.90 4.14 -11.09
N LYS A 156 -10.61 3.82 -10.93
CA LYS A 156 -9.81 3.04 -11.90
C LYS A 156 -9.99 1.52 -11.77
N ARG A 157 -10.81 1.04 -10.82
CA ARG A 157 -11.03 -0.40 -10.53
C ARG A 157 -9.76 -1.12 -10.10
N LEU A 158 -8.93 -0.44 -9.31
CA LEU A 158 -7.67 -0.96 -8.80
C LEU A 158 -7.72 -1.06 -7.28
N TYR A 159 -7.17 -2.14 -6.74
CA TYR A 159 -7.05 -2.32 -5.30
C TYR A 159 -6.09 -1.28 -4.71
N TYR A 160 -6.48 -0.68 -3.58
CA TYR A 160 -5.65 0.31 -2.88
C TYR A 160 -4.62 -0.36 -1.96
N HIS A 161 -3.39 -0.54 -2.46
CA HIS A 161 -2.28 -1.11 -1.68
C HIS A 161 -1.55 -0.09 -0.78
N GLY A 162 -2.20 1.03 -0.45
CA GLY A 162 -1.59 2.14 0.27
C GLY A 162 -0.93 3.21 -0.64
N PRO A 163 -0.54 4.36 -0.06
CA PRO A 163 -0.24 5.57 -0.82
C PRO A 163 1.00 5.44 -1.70
N LYS A 164 2.07 4.79 -1.22
CA LYS A 164 3.31 4.60 -2.00
C LYS A 164 3.05 3.88 -3.33
N LYS A 165 2.27 2.80 -3.27
CA LYS A 165 1.95 1.96 -4.43
C LYS A 165 0.89 2.60 -5.32
N ALA A 166 -0.14 3.22 -4.73
CA ALA A 166 -1.13 3.99 -5.48
C ALA A 166 -0.49 5.13 -6.29
N LEU A 167 0.40 5.91 -5.68
CA LEU A 167 1.11 7.01 -6.36
C LEU A 167 2.02 6.50 -7.49
N ARG A 168 2.76 5.42 -7.26
CA ARG A 168 3.60 4.81 -8.31
C ARG A 168 2.75 4.31 -9.47
N ALA A 169 1.66 3.63 -9.18
CA ALA A 169 0.75 3.10 -10.19
C ALA A 169 0.13 4.24 -10.99
N MET A 170 -0.40 5.28 -10.31
CA MET A 170 -0.95 6.49 -10.93
C MET A 170 0.07 7.14 -11.87
N ALA A 171 1.32 7.35 -11.42
CA ALA A 171 2.37 7.94 -12.26
C ALA A 171 2.67 7.15 -13.54
N GLN A 172 2.50 5.83 -13.51
CA GLN A 172 2.74 4.95 -14.66
C GLN A 172 1.55 4.89 -15.63
N MET A 173 0.32 4.85 -15.10
CA MET A 173 -0.89 4.65 -15.90
C MET A 173 -1.55 5.96 -16.36
N ASP A 174 -1.35 7.04 -15.62
CA ASP A 174 -2.07 8.30 -15.74
C ASP A 174 -1.20 9.45 -15.20
N ALA A 175 -0.15 9.77 -15.95
CA ALA A 175 0.85 10.77 -15.56
C ALA A 175 0.23 12.17 -15.36
N GLU A 176 -0.85 12.50 -16.07
CA GLU A 176 -1.58 13.76 -15.90
C GLU A 176 -2.29 13.82 -14.54
N ALA A 177 -3.07 12.80 -14.18
CA ALA A 177 -3.70 12.74 -12.85
C ALA A 177 -2.66 12.79 -11.73
N TYR A 178 -1.53 12.09 -11.90
CA TYR A 178 -0.42 12.13 -10.94
C TYR A 178 0.15 13.54 -10.76
N GLN A 179 0.35 14.29 -11.85
CA GLN A 179 0.83 15.66 -11.79
C GLN A 179 -0.17 16.57 -11.06
N ILE A 180 -1.45 16.50 -11.41
CA ILE A 180 -2.52 17.29 -10.78
C ILE A 180 -2.60 16.99 -9.27
N TYR A 181 -2.64 15.72 -8.88
CA TYR A 181 -2.69 15.33 -7.47
C TYR A 181 -1.42 15.76 -6.71
N SER A 182 -0.25 15.59 -7.32
CA SER A 182 1.03 16.04 -6.75
C SER A 182 1.08 17.55 -6.53
N GLN A 183 0.48 18.33 -7.44
CA GLN A 183 0.42 19.77 -7.33
C GLN A 183 -0.53 20.19 -6.20
N ALA A 184 -1.69 19.55 -6.08
CA ALA A 184 -2.62 19.76 -4.97
C ALA A 184 -2.02 19.46 -3.59
N LEU A 185 -1.16 18.43 -3.50
CA LEU A 185 -0.41 18.10 -2.29
C LEU A 185 0.64 19.15 -1.91
N LYS A 186 1.33 19.74 -2.91
CA LYS A 186 2.49 20.60 -2.69
C LYS A 186 2.14 22.07 -2.54
N GLU A 187 1.23 22.57 -3.36
CA GLU A 187 0.95 24.00 -3.45
C GLU A 187 -0.07 24.46 -2.42
N PHE A 188 -0.96 23.56 -1.98
CA PHE A 188 -1.95 23.85 -0.93
C PHE A 188 -2.82 25.08 -1.28
N THR A 189 -3.19 25.23 -2.55
CA THR A 189 -4.00 26.35 -3.08
C THR A 189 -5.38 25.88 -3.52
N GLN A 190 -6.40 26.74 -3.38
CA GLN A 190 -7.79 26.37 -3.72
C GLN A 190 -7.90 25.95 -5.19
N GLU A 191 -7.10 26.57 -6.06
CA GLU A 191 -7.02 26.25 -7.47
C GLU A 191 -6.54 24.81 -7.72
N THR A 192 -5.39 24.42 -7.16
CA THR A 192 -4.83 23.07 -7.37
C THR A 192 -5.71 21.99 -6.76
N LEU A 193 -6.30 22.24 -5.59
CA LEU A 193 -7.26 21.30 -5.00
C LEU A 193 -8.54 21.17 -5.84
N SER A 194 -9.03 22.27 -6.42
CA SER A 194 -10.18 22.25 -7.33
C SER A 194 -9.88 21.48 -8.61
N GLN A 195 -8.68 21.64 -9.18
CA GLN A 195 -8.22 20.88 -10.35
C GLN A 195 -8.18 19.38 -10.06
N TRP A 196 -7.72 18.98 -8.86
CA TRP A 196 -7.75 17.58 -8.46
C TRP A 196 -9.17 17.02 -8.36
N VAL A 197 -10.09 17.74 -7.73
CA VAL A 197 -11.50 17.30 -7.64
C VAL A 197 -12.14 17.21 -9.03
N ALA A 198 -11.84 18.15 -9.94
CA ALA A 198 -12.30 18.08 -11.33
C ALA A 198 -11.72 16.88 -12.09
N CYS A 199 -10.45 16.52 -11.84
CA CYS A 199 -9.82 15.31 -12.38
C CYS A 199 -10.60 14.05 -11.97
N LEU A 200 -10.96 13.92 -10.69
CA LEU A 200 -11.76 12.80 -10.18
C LEU A 200 -13.13 12.70 -10.89
N GLU A 201 -13.82 13.82 -11.05
CA GLU A 201 -15.08 13.88 -11.79
C GLU A 201 -14.91 13.38 -13.24
N GLY A 202 -13.80 13.76 -13.90
CA GLY A 202 -13.46 13.33 -15.26
C GLY A 202 -13.18 11.82 -15.38
N VAL A 203 -12.45 11.23 -14.42
CA VAL A 203 -12.16 9.79 -14.39
C VAL A 203 -13.45 8.98 -14.35
N SER A 204 -14.43 9.40 -13.55
CA SER A 204 -15.73 8.72 -13.47
C SER A 204 -16.50 8.75 -14.79
N LEU A 205 -16.52 9.90 -15.49
CA LEU A 205 -17.28 10.08 -16.73
C LEU A 205 -16.71 9.25 -17.90
N ALA A 206 -15.39 9.13 -17.98
CA ALA A 206 -14.73 8.32 -19.01
C ALA A 206 -15.14 6.84 -18.93
N TYR A 207 -15.30 6.31 -17.71
CA TYR A 207 -15.76 4.93 -17.50
C TYR A 207 -17.23 4.73 -17.84
N THR A 208 -18.12 5.64 -17.45
CA THR A 208 -19.55 5.54 -17.76
C THR A 208 -19.80 5.58 -19.28
N ASN A 209 -19.00 6.34 -20.03
CA ASN A 209 -19.11 6.44 -21.49
C ASN A 209 -18.50 5.24 -22.24
N ALA A 210 -17.47 4.59 -21.70
CA ALA A 210 -16.86 3.40 -22.32
C ALA A 210 -17.74 2.14 -22.26
N LYS A 211 -18.82 2.14 -21.46
CA LYS A 211 -19.78 1.03 -21.35
C LYS A 211 -21.06 1.20 -22.18
N LYS A 212 -21.22 2.31 -22.89
CA LYS A 212 -22.32 2.56 -23.83
C LYS A 212 -21.89 2.25 -25.26
#